data_AF-A0A661HB36-F1
#
_entry.id   AF-A0A661HB36-F1
#
_cell.length_a   1.000
_cell.length_b   1.000
_cell.length_c   1.000
_cell.angle_alpha   90.00
_cell.angle_beta   90.00
_cell.angle_gamma   90.00
#
_symmetry.space_group_name_H-M   'P 1'
#
loop_
_entity.id
_entity.type
_entity.pdbx_description
1 polymer ?
#
loop_
_entity_poly.entity_id
_entity_poly.type
_entity_poly.pdbx_seq_one_letter_code
_entity_poly.pdbx_strand_id
1 'polypeptide(L)'
;VSSRLHSGLVEVVFKNHVADKTHWQAMLKGPAQPRDLEEARCQLMEACADDIEQLRQQQGLQAITVLEGEPQTCISYPVLEYPVKVKSVNLDKTPGVRGTLMGIKGQYLIFDTGVINMRKYGGYQLSLTLN
;
A
#
# COMPACT_ATOMS: atom_id res chain seq x y z
N VAL A 1 7.01 4.61 17.49
CA VAL A 1 7.87 3.55 18.09
C VAL A 1 9.32 4.00 18.09
N SER A 2 10.12 3.61 19.08
CA SER A 2 11.52 4.06 19.26
C SER A 2 12.60 3.21 18.58
N SER A 3 12.26 2.01 18.08
CA SER A 3 13.20 1.12 17.40
C SER A 3 12.51 0.30 16.29
N ARG A 4 13.29 -0.27 15.35
CA ARG A 4 12.77 -1.19 14.33
C ARG A 4 12.15 -2.46 14.93
N LEU A 5 12.71 -2.94 16.04
CA LEU A 5 12.17 -4.10 16.75
C LEU A 5 10.76 -3.81 17.27
N HIS A 6 10.55 -2.66 17.90
CA HIS A 6 9.24 -2.26 18.42
C HIS A 6 8.20 -2.11 17.31
N SER A 7 8.60 -1.60 16.13
CA SER A 7 7.72 -1.56 14.94
C SER A 7 7.24 -2.96 14.57
N GLY A 8 8.17 -3.91 14.45
CA GLY A 8 7.84 -5.29 14.07
C GLY A 8 6.93 -5.98 15.08
N LEU A 9 7.14 -5.76 16.38
CA LEU A 9 6.27 -6.31 17.43
C LEU A 9 4.84 -5.78 17.32
N VAL A 10 4.68 -4.47 17.12
CA VAL A 10 3.35 -3.85 16.94
C VAL A 10 2.68 -4.33 15.64
N GLU A 11 3.44 -4.46 14.55
CA GLU A 11 2.93 -5.01 13.28
C GLU A 11 2.40 -6.46 13.45
N VAL A 12 3.08 -7.29 14.25
CA VAL A 12 2.62 -8.66 14.54
C VAL A 12 1.27 -8.66 15.27
N VAL A 13 1.08 -7.76 16.24
CA VAL A 13 -0.21 -7.60 16.94
C VAL A 13 -1.30 -7.20 15.94
N PHE A 14 -1.07 -6.14 15.15
CA PHE A 14 -2.07 -5.66 14.19
C PHE A 14 -2.42 -6.67 13.09
N LYS A 15 -1.48 -7.53 12.70
CA LYS A 15 -1.71 -8.56 11.69
C LYS A 15 -2.80 -9.57 12.07
N ASN A 16 -3.11 -9.72 13.36
CA ASN A 16 -4.22 -10.55 13.81
C ASN A 16 -5.60 -9.95 13.51
N HIS A 17 -5.66 -8.62 13.29
CA HIS A 17 -6.90 -7.87 13.07
C HIS A 17 -7.03 -7.31 11.65
N VAL A 18 -5.90 -7.07 10.97
CA VAL A 18 -5.85 -6.47 9.64
C VAL A 18 -5.06 -7.33 8.68
N ALA A 19 -5.63 -7.57 7.50
CA ALA A 19 -4.94 -8.31 6.46
C ALA A 19 -3.75 -7.51 5.89
N ASP A 20 -2.56 -8.11 5.93
CA ASP A 20 -1.31 -7.57 5.36
C ASP A 20 -1.24 -7.65 3.82
N LYS A 21 -2.38 -7.85 3.15
CA LYS A 21 -2.42 -8.06 1.69
C LYS A 21 -3.40 -7.12 1.03
N THR A 22 -2.90 -6.36 0.07
CA THR A 22 -3.74 -5.57 -0.84
C THR A 22 -4.22 -6.43 -2.01
N HIS A 23 -5.52 -6.44 -2.28
CA HIS A 23 -6.06 -7.01 -3.51
C HIS A 23 -5.77 -6.07 -4.70
N TRP A 24 -4.54 -6.08 -5.19
CA TRP A 24 -4.02 -5.10 -6.16
C TRP A 24 -4.86 -5.00 -7.45
N GLN A 25 -5.47 -6.10 -7.91
CA GLN A 25 -6.36 -6.06 -9.08
C GLN A 25 -7.63 -5.25 -8.83
N ALA A 26 -8.16 -5.26 -7.61
CA ALA A 26 -9.33 -4.45 -7.26
C ALA A 26 -8.92 -2.98 -7.11
N MET A 27 -7.77 -2.74 -6.46
CA MET A 27 -7.19 -1.40 -6.31
C MET A 27 -7.02 -0.67 -7.65
N LEU A 28 -6.66 -1.37 -8.74
CA LEU A 28 -6.41 -0.76 -10.05
C LEU A 28 -7.67 -0.58 -10.91
N LYS A 29 -8.84 -1.06 -10.50
CA LYS A 29 -10.09 -0.96 -11.30
C LYS A 29 -10.88 0.32 -11.08
N GLY A 30 -10.46 1.18 -10.14
CA GLY A 30 -11.20 2.39 -9.83
C GLY A 30 -10.58 3.19 -8.69
N PRO A 31 -11.20 4.31 -8.30
CA PRO A 31 -10.84 5.03 -7.09
C PRO A 31 -11.07 4.15 -5.86
N ALA A 32 -10.31 4.40 -4.79
CA ALA A 32 -10.60 3.78 -3.51
C ALA A 32 -11.90 4.37 -2.96
N GLN A 33 -12.74 3.54 -2.33
CA GLN A 33 -13.88 4.06 -1.59
C GLN A 33 -13.36 4.86 -0.38
N PRO A 34 -13.92 6.04 -0.11
CA PRO A 34 -13.60 6.78 1.10
C PRO A 34 -13.86 5.90 2.32
N ARG A 35 -12.91 5.92 3.26
CA ARG A 35 -13.04 5.27 4.56
C ARG A 35 -12.54 6.23 5.62
N ASP A 36 -13.22 6.27 6.75
CA ASP A 36 -12.74 6.97 7.92
C ASP A 36 -11.56 6.18 8.51
N LEU A 37 -10.35 6.68 8.28
CA LEU A 37 -9.14 6.04 8.80
C LEU A 37 -8.93 6.30 10.29
N GLU A 38 -9.53 7.35 10.84
CA GLU A 38 -9.44 7.64 12.27
C GLU A 38 -10.36 6.69 13.05
N GLU A 39 -11.59 6.48 12.57
CA GLU A 39 -12.49 5.48 13.15
C GLU A 39 -11.84 4.08 13.10
N ALA A 40 -11.25 3.71 11.96
CA ALA A 40 -10.57 2.42 11.82
C ALA A 40 -9.34 2.30 12.75
N ARG A 41 -8.59 3.39 12.96
CA ARG A 41 -7.48 3.44 13.93
C ARG A 41 -7.99 3.22 15.35
N CYS A 42 -9.05 3.92 15.76
CA CYS A 42 -9.65 3.76 17.09
C CYS A 42 -10.08 2.31 17.34
N GLN A 43 -10.83 1.72 16.42
CA GLN A 43 -11.28 0.32 16.52
C GLN A 43 -10.11 -0.66 16.63
N LEU A 44 -9.06 -0.47 15.83
CA LEU A 44 -7.87 -1.33 15.85
C LEU A 44 -7.11 -1.20 17.17
N MET A 45 -6.93 0.02 17.67
CA MET A 45 -6.24 0.29 18.93
C MET A 45 -7.00 -0.28 20.13
N GLU A 46 -8.33 -0.18 20.13
CA GLU A 46 -9.19 -0.80 21.14
C GLU A 46 -9.07 -2.32 21.12
N ALA A 47 -9.14 -2.93 19.93
CA ALA A 47 -9.01 -4.38 19.78
C ALA A 47 -7.64 -4.94 20.19
N CYS A 48 -6.59 -4.10 20.17
CA CYS A 48 -5.21 -4.47 20.48
C CYS A 48 -4.71 -3.92 21.83
N ALA A 49 -5.58 -3.34 22.65
CA ALA A 49 -5.18 -2.57 23.84
C ALA A 49 -4.34 -3.39 24.82
N ASP A 50 -4.79 -4.61 25.14
CA ASP A 50 -4.11 -5.51 26.08
C ASP A 50 -2.73 -5.93 25.56
N ASP A 51 -2.62 -6.29 24.28
CA ASP A 51 -1.37 -6.69 23.65
C ASP A 51 -0.36 -5.54 23.59
N ILE A 52 -0.82 -4.32 23.28
CA ILE A 52 0.01 -3.12 23.26
C ILE A 52 0.52 -2.78 24.67
N GLU A 53 -0.32 -2.94 25.69
CA GLU A 53 0.08 -2.69 27.08
C GLU A 53 1.10 -3.73 27.56
N GLN A 54 0.92 -5.00 27.21
CA GLN A 54 1.93 -6.03 27.47
C GLN A 54 3.28 -5.70 26.81
N LEU A 55 3.26 -5.24 25.55
CA LEU A 55 4.47 -4.81 24.85
C LEU A 55 5.15 -3.62 25.55
N ARG A 56 4.38 -2.64 26.04
CA ARG A 56 4.92 -1.51 26.82
C ARG A 56 5.57 -1.97 28.13
N GLN A 57 4.98 -2.94 28.83
CA GLN A 57 5.57 -3.48 30.05
C GLN A 57 6.90 -4.20 29.78
N GLN A 58 7.01 -4.91 28.66
CA GLN A 58 8.22 -5.65 28.29
C GLN A 58 9.33 -4.78 27.69
N GLN A 59 8.97 -3.79 26.87
CA GLN A 59 9.91 -2.97 26.09
C GLN A 59 10.16 -1.58 26.70
N GLY A 60 9.42 -1.23 27.75
CA GLY A 60 9.42 0.08 28.40
C GLY A 60 8.20 0.93 27.99
N LEU A 61 7.65 1.68 28.95
CA LEU A 61 6.40 2.44 28.79
C LEU A 61 6.43 3.42 27.60
N GLN A 62 7.62 3.93 27.25
CA GLN A 62 7.82 4.87 26.15
C GLN A 62 8.17 4.19 24.80
N ALA A 63 8.14 2.85 24.72
CA ALA A 63 8.47 2.13 23.50
C ALA A 63 7.41 2.34 22.39
N ILE A 64 6.14 2.50 22.81
CA ILE A 64 4.99 2.64 21.92
C ILE A 64 4.17 3.87 22.33
N THR A 65 4.19 4.90 21.49
CA THR A 65 3.42 6.13 21.65
C THR A 65 2.30 6.15 20.62
N VAL A 66 1.07 6.42 21.08
CA VAL A 66 -0.07 6.63 20.19
C VAL A 66 0.00 8.06 19.67
N LEU A 67 -0.20 8.23 18.36
CA LEU A 67 -0.38 9.54 17.73
C LEU A 67 -1.89 9.73 17.52
N GLU A 68 -2.47 10.70 18.20
CA GLU A 68 -3.90 11.00 18.14
C GLU A 68 -4.14 12.24 17.28
N GLY A 69 -5.24 12.25 16.53
CA GLY A 69 -5.65 13.43 15.77
C GLY A 69 -4.75 13.77 14.58
N GLU A 70 -3.90 12.85 14.12
CA GLU A 70 -3.14 13.03 12.89
C GLU A 70 -4.10 13.05 11.69
N PRO A 71 -4.03 14.10 10.84
CA PRO A 71 -4.95 14.22 9.73
C PRO A 71 -4.74 13.09 8.73
N GLN A 72 -5.85 12.53 8.24
CA GLN A 72 -5.80 11.55 7.17
C GLN A 72 -5.10 12.15 5.95
N THR A 73 -4.06 11.45 5.47
CA THR A 73 -3.41 11.81 4.21
C THR A 73 -4.26 11.35 3.03
N CYS A 74 -4.80 12.28 2.27
CA CYS A 74 -5.58 12.01 1.07
C CYS A 74 -4.67 12.00 -0.17
N ILE A 75 -4.56 10.85 -0.83
CA ILE A 75 -3.74 10.68 -2.04
C ILE A 75 -4.65 10.59 -3.26
N SER A 76 -4.49 11.50 -4.22
CA SER A 76 -5.13 11.44 -5.53
C SER A 76 -4.13 10.96 -6.58
N TYR A 77 -4.54 10.00 -7.40
CA TYR A 77 -3.72 9.42 -8.45
C TYR A 77 -4.15 9.93 -9.83
N PRO A 78 -3.23 10.36 -10.70
CA PRO A 78 -3.60 10.82 -12.03
C PRO A 78 -3.88 9.59 -12.91
N VAL A 79 -5.17 9.28 -13.05
CA VAL A 79 -5.68 8.21 -13.90
C VAL A 79 -6.75 8.79 -14.81
N LEU A 80 -6.51 8.74 -16.11
CA LEU A 80 -7.44 9.16 -17.16
C LEU A 80 -8.56 8.14 -17.31
N GLU A 81 -8.21 6.85 -17.36
CA GLU A 81 -9.16 5.75 -17.48
C GLU A 81 -8.69 4.52 -16.68
N TYR A 82 -9.61 3.95 -15.89
CA TYR A 82 -9.34 2.73 -15.15
C TYR A 82 -9.60 1.48 -16.00
N PRO A 83 -8.73 0.47 -15.97
CA PRO A 83 -8.91 -0.75 -16.73
C PRO A 83 -10.11 -1.57 -16.23
N VAL A 84 -10.98 -1.99 -17.15
CA VAL A 84 -12.06 -2.96 -16.84
C VAL A 84 -11.48 -4.32 -16.43
N LYS A 85 -10.43 -4.75 -17.13
CA LYS A 85 -9.68 -5.99 -16.86
C LYS A 85 -8.22 -5.68 -16.56
N VAL A 86 -7.74 -6.15 -15.43
CA VAL A 86 -6.35 -5.94 -15.00
C VAL A 86 -5.46 -7.05 -15.54
N LYS A 87 -4.78 -6.79 -16.65
CA LYS A 87 -3.79 -7.69 -17.26
C LYS A 87 -2.38 -7.25 -16.89
N SER A 88 -1.63 -8.08 -16.17
CA SER A 88 -0.24 -7.77 -15.80
C SER A 88 0.70 -7.92 -16.99
N VAL A 89 1.53 -6.91 -17.22
CA VAL A 89 2.68 -6.93 -18.13
C VAL A 89 3.88 -7.51 -17.39
N ASN A 90 4.64 -8.38 -18.07
CA ASN A 90 5.84 -9.01 -17.52
C ASN A 90 6.99 -8.93 -18.54
N LEU A 91 7.98 -8.07 -18.29
CA LEU A 91 9.11 -7.85 -19.20
C LEU A 91 10.05 -9.05 -19.31
N ASP A 92 10.10 -9.92 -18.29
CA ASP A 92 10.90 -11.16 -18.33
C ASP A 92 10.32 -12.17 -19.32
N LYS A 93 9.00 -12.12 -19.55
CA LYS A 93 8.30 -12.98 -20.52
C LYS A 93 8.22 -12.35 -21.90
N THR A 94 8.03 -11.04 -21.94
CA THR A 94 7.89 -10.27 -23.18
C THR A 94 8.64 -8.96 -22.99
N PRO A 95 9.86 -8.79 -23.53
CA PRO A 95 10.78 -7.70 -23.21
C PRO A 95 10.40 -6.39 -23.91
N GLY A 96 9.14 -6.01 -23.80
CA GLY A 96 8.58 -4.82 -24.40
C GLY A 96 7.11 -4.66 -24.05
N VAL A 97 6.71 -3.41 -23.87
CA VAL A 97 5.31 -3.00 -23.75
C VAL A 97 5.11 -1.78 -24.62
N ARG A 98 4.01 -1.76 -25.36
CA ARG A 98 3.57 -0.63 -26.17
C ARG A 98 2.10 -0.36 -25.85
N GLY A 99 1.74 0.90 -25.77
CA GLY A 99 0.40 1.35 -25.48
C GLY A 99 0.38 2.81 -25.11
N THR A 100 -0.81 3.31 -24.84
CA THR A 100 -1.06 4.66 -24.31
C THR A 100 -1.00 4.61 -22.79
N LEU A 101 -0.23 5.49 -22.15
CA LEU A 101 -0.23 5.61 -20.69
C LEU A 101 -1.54 6.26 -20.24
N MET A 102 -2.42 5.47 -19.61
CA MET A 102 -3.73 5.89 -19.13
C MET A 102 -3.69 6.39 -17.68
N GLY A 103 -2.63 6.10 -16.93
CA GLY A 103 -2.47 6.63 -15.57
C GLY A 103 -1.37 5.99 -14.76
N ILE A 104 -1.19 6.49 -13.55
CA ILE A 104 -0.31 5.90 -12.53
C ILE A 104 -1.10 5.70 -11.24
N LYS A 105 -0.93 4.57 -10.56
CA LYS A 105 -1.52 4.33 -9.24
C LYS A 105 -0.56 3.55 -8.36
N GLY A 106 -0.01 4.23 -7.36
CA GLY A 106 1.08 3.71 -6.53
C GLY A 106 2.28 3.32 -7.37
N GLN A 107 2.70 2.05 -7.27
CA GLN A 107 3.83 1.49 -8.03
C GLN A 107 3.47 1.01 -9.45
N TYR A 108 2.22 1.21 -9.90
CA TYR A 108 1.74 0.71 -11.18
C TYR A 108 1.63 1.81 -12.21
N LEU A 109 2.15 1.54 -13.41
CA LEU A 109 1.76 2.27 -14.62
C LEU A 109 0.60 1.51 -15.28
N ILE A 110 -0.40 2.26 -15.74
CA ILE A 110 -1.61 1.73 -16.38
C ILE A 110 -1.54 2.12 -17.86
N PHE A 111 -1.47 1.12 -18.73
CA PHE A 111 -1.59 1.28 -20.17
C PHE A 111 -2.95 0.78 -20.64
N ASP A 112 -3.41 1.26 -21.79
CA ASP A 112 -4.56 0.71 -22.52
C ASP A 112 -4.44 -0.81 -22.81
N THR A 113 -3.21 -1.33 -22.91
CA THR A 113 -2.93 -2.75 -23.16
C THR A 113 -2.70 -3.60 -21.91
N GLY A 114 -2.58 -2.98 -20.72
CA GLY A 114 -2.33 -3.69 -19.47
C GLY A 114 -1.65 -2.82 -18.40
N VAL A 115 -1.35 -3.42 -17.24
CA VAL A 115 -0.71 -2.73 -16.12
C VAL A 115 0.66 -3.32 -15.84
N ILE A 116 1.62 -2.48 -15.45
CA ILE A 116 2.97 -2.92 -15.09
C ILE A 116 3.30 -2.44 -13.68
N ASN A 117 3.79 -3.35 -12.83
CA ASN A 117 4.32 -3.00 -11.52
C ASN A 117 5.80 -2.63 -11.65
N MET A 118 6.14 -1.36 -11.50
CA MET A 118 7.50 -0.88 -11.71
C MET A 118 8.46 -1.34 -10.60
N ARG A 119 7.97 -1.62 -9.39
CA ARG A 119 8.80 -2.14 -8.30
C ARG A 119 9.47 -3.47 -8.65
N LYS A 120 8.83 -4.28 -9.50
CA LYS A 120 9.39 -5.56 -9.96
C LYS A 120 10.71 -5.39 -10.71
N TYR A 121 10.88 -4.27 -11.42
CA TYR A 121 12.03 -4.04 -12.31
C TYR A 121 13.09 -3.15 -11.65
N GLY A 122 13.15 -3.12 -10.32
CA GLY A 122 14.27 -2.49 -9.61
C GLY A 122 15.58 -3.14 -10.04
N GLY A 123 16.55 -2.31 -10.46
CA GLY A 123 17.85 -2.77 -10.97
C GLY A 123 17.89 -3.07 -12.48
N TYR A 124 16.77 -2.98 -13.19
CA TYR A 124 16.74 -3.14 -14.65
C TYR A 124 17.15 -1.82 -15.32
N GLN A 125 17.88 -1.92 -16.44
CA GLN A 125 18.02 -0.81 -17.37
C GLN A 125 16.85 -0.84 -18.35
N LEU A 126 15.98 0.17 -18.27
CA LEU A 126 14.81 0.32 -19.14
C LEU A 126 15.04 1.45 -20.14
N SER A 127 14.56 1.26 -21.37
CA SER A 127 14.52 2.31 -22.39
C SER A 127 13.06 2.67 -22.67
N LEU A 128 12.77 3.97 -22.74
CA LEU A 128 11.46 4.50 -23.08
C LEU A 128 11.58 5.30 -24.38
N THR A 129 10.61 5.10 -25.27
CA THR A 129 10.49 5.91 -26.49
C THR A 129 9.06 6.43 -26.57
N LEU A 130 8.93 7.73 -26.79
CA LEU A 130 7.66 8.40 -27.05
C LEU A 130 7.54 8.60 -28.56
N ASN A 131 6.32 8.45 -29.09
CA ASN A 131 6.04 8.77 -30.49
C ASN A 131 5.74 10.26 -30.64
#